data_AF-A0ABD2PNP4-F1
#
_entry.id   AF-A0ABD2PNP4-F1
#
_cell.length_a   1.000
_cell.length_b   1.000
_cell.length_c   1.000
_cell.angle_alpha   90.00
_cell.angle_beta   90.00
_cell.angle_gamma   90.00
#
_symmetry.space_group_name_H-M   'P 1'
#
loop_
_entity.id
_entity.type
_entity.pdbx_description
1 polymer ?
#
loop_
_entity_poly.entity_id
_entity_poly.type
_entity_poly.pdbx_seq_one_letter_code
_entity_poly.pdbx_strand_id
1 'polypeptide(L)'
;MYGSFVQGKIPHVIINWGTKNLIPKVLQKLRNAAAGYVAWKAQHDPNYKPWLYPDQQKQSNVPLLQQEDILTSPDYAQETIDETKLDLGTEYEDTANSAQNGDD
;
A
#
# COMPACT_ATOMS: atom_id res chain seq x y z
N MET A 1 24.62 -5.40 -14.40
CA MET A 1 23.84 -6.46 -13.76
C MET A 1 22.45 -5.91 -13.51
N TYR A 2 21.40 -6.46 -14.12
CA TYR A 2 20.01 -6.02 -13.93
C TYR A 2 19.21 -7.20 -13.36
N GLY A 3 18.87 -7.13 -12.08
CA GLY A 3 17.98 -8.08 -11.41
C GLY A 3 16.52 -7.72 -11.68
N SER A 4 15.70 -8.73 -11.95
CA SER A 4 14.31 -8.60 -12.41
C SER A 4 13.38 -8.90 -11.24
N PHE A 5 12.42 -8.02 -10.90
CA PHE A 5 11.35 -8.36 -9.95
C PHE A 5 9.94 -8.01 -10.43
N VAL A 6 9.41 -8.97 -11.19
CA VAL A 6 8.06 -9.55 -11.15
C VAL A 6 8.28 -10.93 -11.77
N GLN A 7 7.75 -12.01 -11.20
CA GLN A 7 7.92 -13.33 -11.81
C GLN A 7 7.24 -13.33 -13.20
N GLY A 8 8.07 -13.15 -14.23
CA GLY A 8 7.67 -12.88 -15.62
C GLY A 8 8.73 -12.08 -16.38
N LYS A 9 8.67 -12.09 -17.72
CA LYS A 9 9.62 -11.37 -18.60
C LYS A 9 9.30 -9.87 -18.70
N ILE A 10 9.14 -9.15 -17.58
CA ILE A 10 8.86 -7.71 -17.60
C ILE A 10 10.14 -6.95 -17.28
N PRO A 11 10.64 -6.11 -18.22
CA PRO A 11 11.80 -5.26 -17.97
C PRO A 11 11.58 -4.28 -16.81
N HIS A 12 12.63 -4.04 -16.02
CA HIS A 12 12.61 -3.11 -14.88
C HIS A 12 12.13 -1.69 -15.23
N VAL A 13 12.46 -1.20 -16.43
CA VAL A 13 12.01 0.10 -16.93
C VAL A 13 10.49 0.20 -17.00
N ILE A 14 9.82 -0.89 -17.40
CA ILE A 14 8.36 -0.95 -17.48
C ILE A 14 7.74 -0.95 -16.08
N ILE A 15 8.39 -1.59 -15.10
CA ILE A 15 7.94 -1.60 -13.71
C ILE A 15 8.06 -0.19 -13.11
N ASN A 16 9.23 0.45 -13.24
CA ASN A 16 9.44 1.81 -12.74
C ASN A 16 8.46 2.79 -13.38
N TRP A 17 8.28 2.71 -14.71
CA TRP A 17 7.32 3.53 -15.43
C TRP A 17 5.88 3.25 -14.97
N GLY A 18 5.48 1.99 -14.87
CA GLY A 18 4.14 1.59 -14.43
C GLY A 18 3.83 2.08 -13.02
N THR A 19 4.76 1.87 -12.09
CA THR A 19 4.66 2.34 -10.70
C THR A 19 4.53 3.86 -10.63
N LYS A 20 5.40 4.62 -11.32
CA LYS A 20 5.32 6.10 -11.36
C LYS A 20 3.98 6.60 -11.89
N ASN A 21 3.42 5.95 -12.89
CA ASN A 21 2.14 6.37 -13.48
C ASN A 21 0.90 5.88 -12.70
N LEU A 22 1.02 4.77 -11.96
CA LEU A 22 -0.09 4.14 -11.26
C LEU A 22 -0.26 4.66 -9.83
N ILE A 23 0.84 4.95 -9.12
CA ILE A 23 0.81 5.45 -7.73
C ILE A 23 -0.13 6.66 -7.58
N PRO A 24 -0.04 7.74 -8.39
CA PRO A 24 -0.90 8.91 -8.20
C PRO A 24 -2.39 8.59 -8.33
N LYS A 25 -2.74 7.71 -9.28
CA LYS A 25 -4.11 7.28 -9.52
C LYS A 25 -4.64 6.43 -8.36
N VAL A 26 -3.81 5.53 -7.83
CA VAL A 26 -4.14 4.72 -6.65
C VAL A 26 -4.34 5.61 -5.44
N LEU A 27 -3.47 6.60 -5.23
CA LEU A 27 -3.56 7.54 -4.12
C LEU A 27 -4.83 8.39 -4.20
N GLN A 28 -5.19 8.88 -5.39
CA GLN A 28 -6.45 9.62 -5.59
C GLN A 28 -7.68 8.75 -5.27
N LYS A 29 -7.68 7.48 -5.70
CA LYS A 29 -8.76 6.53 -5.36
C LYS A 29 -8.81 6.24 -3.86
N LEU A 30 -7.66 6.06 -3.22
CA LEU A 30 -7.57 5.86 -1.78
C LEU A 30 -8.12 7.05 -1.01
N ARG A 31 -7.75 8.27 -1.40
CA ARG A 31 -8.29 9.51 -0.80
C ARG A 31 -9.81 9.57 -0.91
N ASN A 32 -10.36 9.29 -2.09
CA ASN A 32 -11.81 9.31 -2.30
C ASN A 32 -12.51 8.22 -1.49
N ALA A 33 -11.94 7.02 -1.42
CA ALA A 33 -12.46 5.93 -0.60
C ALA A 33 -12.42 6.27 0.89
N ALA A 34 -11.34 6.90 1.37
CA ALA A 34 -11.21 7.34 2.76
C ALA A 34 -12.26 8.41 3.13
N ALA A 35 -12.52 9.37 2.23
CA ALA A 35 -13.57 10.36 2.44
C ALA A 35 -14.97 9.73 2.54
N GLY A 36 -15.25 8.71 1.72
CA GLY A 36 -16.52 7.97 1.75
C GLY A 36 -16.62 6.92 2.86
N TYR A 37 -15.50 6.55 3.51
CA TYR A 37 -15.43 5.41 4.42
C TYR A 37 -16.39 5.52 5.60
N VAL A 38 -16.51 6.70 6.21
CA VAL A 38 -17.37 6.91 7.38
C VAL A 38 -18.85 6.65 7.04
N ALA A 39 -19.32 7.19 5.91
CA ALA A 39 -20.70 7.00 5.45
C ALA A 39 -20.98 5.55 5.04
N TRP A 40 -20.02 4.89 4.38
CA TRP A 40 -20.12 3.47 4.04
C TRP A 40 -20.12 2.59 5.30
N LYS A 41 -19.25 2.87 6.26
CA LYS A 41 -19.07 2.08 7.49
C LYS A 41 -20.27 2.19 8.43
N ALA A 42 -20.98 3.33 8.42
CA ALA A 42 -22.24 3.49 9.13
C ALA A 42 -23.32 2.48 8.67
N GLN A 43 -23.26 2.05 7.41
CA GLN A 43 -24.19 1.08 6.82
C GLN A 43 -23.70 -0.38 6.90
N HIS A 44 -22.41 -0.60 7.24
CA HIS A 44 -21.74 -1.92 7.21
C HIS A 44 -21.06 -2.22 8.55
N ASP A 45 -21.89 -2.51 9.56
CA ASP A 45 -21.50 -2.85 10.93
C ASP A 45 -20.48 -1.87 11.51
N PRO A 46 -20.90 -0.68 11.97
CA PRO A 46 -20.00 0.38 12.41
C PRO A 46 -19.12 -0.03 13.60
N ASN A 47 -19.58 -1.00 14.40
CA ASN A 47 -18.88 -1.51 15.57
C ASN A 47 -17.89 -2.63 15.25
N TYR A 48 -17.99 -3.27 14.08
CA TYR A 48 -17.09 -4.35 13.69
C TYR A 48 -15.78 -3.78 13.12
N LYS A 49 -14.75 -3.77 13.97
CA LYS A 49 -13.40 -3.28 13.71
C LYS A 49 -12.41 -4.28 14.33
N PRO A 50 -12.24 -5.47 13.72
CA PRO A 50 -11.39 -6.54 14.27
C PRO A 50 -9.93 -6.12 14.46
N TRP A 51 -9.43 -5.18 13.63
CA TRP A 51 -8.09 -4.61 13.77
C TRP A 51 -7.94 -3.68 14.97
N LEU A 52 -9.04 -3.14 15.52
CA LEU A 52 -9.05 -2.29 16.70
C LEU A 52 -9.40 -3.09 17.97
N TYR A 53 -10.27 -4.09 17.83
CA TYR A 53 -10.76 -4.95 18.92
C TYR A 53 -10.51 -6.42 18.57
N PRO A 54 -9.38 -7.00 19.01
CA PRO A 54 -9.00 -8.38 18.64
C PRO A 54 -9.97 -9.44 19.18
N ASP A 55 -10.74 -9.14 20.23
CA ASP A 55 -11.78 -10.06 20.70
C ASP A 55 -12.89 -10.28 19.67
N GLN A 56 -13.14 -9.30 18.78
CA GLN A 56 -14.06 -9.46 17.65
C GLN A 56 -13.52 -10.44 16.61
N GLN A 57 -12.19 -10.62 16.51
CA GLN A 57 -11.60 -11.63 15.61
C GLN A 57 -11.90 -13.04 16.10
N LYS A 58 -11.91 -13.28 17.42
CA LYS A 58 -12.26 -14.58 18.01
C LYS A 58 -13.72 -14.95 17.80
N GLN A 59 -14.60 -13.94 17.67
CA GLN A 59 -16.01 -14.12 17.31
C GLN A 59 -16.19 -14.42 15.82
N SER A 60 -15.23 -14.03 15.00
CA SER A 60 -15.17 -14.38 13.58
C SER A 60 -14.64 -15.82 13.45
N ASN A 61 -15.25 -16.63 12.58
CA ASN A 61 -14.85 -18.02 12.35
C ASN A 61 -13.56 -18.12 11.49
N VAL A 62 -12.54 -17.33 11.85
CA VAL A 62 -11.24 -17.32 11.17
C VAL A 62 -10.37 -18.41 11.81
N PRO A 63 -9.85 -19.38 11.02
CA PRO A 63 -9.01 -20.43 11.56
C PRO A 63 -7.69 -19.86 12.10
N LEU A 64 -7.22 -20.42 13.21
CA LEU A 64 -5.91 -20.06 13.76
C LEU A 64 -4.82 -20.65 12.87
N LEU A 65 -3.95 -19.78 12.32
CA LEU A 65 -2.75 -20.21 11.61
C LEU A 65 -1.78 -20.84 12.59
N GLN A 66 -1.31 -22.05 12.28
CA GLN A 66 -0.23 -22.68 13.01
C GLN A 66 1.09 -22.27 12.39
N GLN A 67 2.14 -22.16 13.20
CA GLN A 67 3.43 -21.68 12.70
C GLN A 67 4.07 -22.69 11.75
N GLU A 68 3.75 -23.98 11.91
CA GLU A 68 4.22 -25.07 11.07
C GLU A 68 3.70 -24.99 9.63
N ASP A 69 2.59 -24.28 9.40
CA ASP A 69 2.01 -24.06 8.07
C ASP A 69 2.73 -22.93 7.29
N ILE A 70 3.61 -22.19 7.95
CA ILE A 70 4.32 -21.04 7.37
C ILE A 70 5.73 -21.47 6.96
N LEU A 71 6.07 -21.26 5.69
CA LEU A 71 7.42 -21.52 5.20
C LEU A 71 8.43 -20.58 5.89
N THR A 72 9.50 -21.13 6.45
CA THR A 72 10.60 -20.37 7.07
C THR A 72 11.40 -19.54 6.06
N SER A 73 11.36 -19.94 4.79
CA SER A 73 12.01 -19.25 3.67
C SER A 73 11.02 -19.17 2.51
N PRO A 74 11.11 -18.11 1.66
CA PRO A 74 10.30 -18.04 0.45
C PRO A 74 10.52 -19.28 -0.42
N ASP A 75 9.47 -19.73 -1.10
CA ASP A 75 9.54 -20.80 -2.11
C ASP A 75 10.13 -20.32 -3.45
N TYR A 76 10.49 -19.04 -3.53
CA TYR A 76 11.11 -18.39 -4.66
C TYR A 76 12.51 -17.87 -4.33
N ALA A 77 13.36 -17.77 -5.36
CA ALA A 77 14.69 -17.19 -5.22
C ALA A 77 14.58 -15.69 -4.89
N GLN A 78 15.05 -15.31 -3.70
CA GLN A 78 15.12 -13.92 -3.26
C GLN A 78 16.50 -13.34 -3.61
N GLU A 79 16.57 -12.51 -4.63
CA GLU A 79 17.75 -11.69 -4.93
C GLU A 79 17.74 -10.39 -4.12
N THR A 80 18.89 -10.02 -3.55
CA THR A 80 19.06 -8.80 -2.78
C THR A 80 19.05 -7.59 -3.71
N ILE A 81 18.06 -6.71 -3.54
CA ILE A 81 17.99 -5.44 -4.25
C ILE A 81 19.04 -4.50 -3.65
N ASP A 82 19.94 -3.99 -4.49
CA ASP A 82 20.86 -2.93 -4.10
C ASP A 82 20.11 -1.58 -4.10
N GLU A 83 19.65 -1.17 -2.92
CA GLU A 83 18.86 0.05 -2.69
C GLU A 83 19.69 1.34 -2.78
N THR A 84 21.00 1.27 -3.00
CA THR A 84 21.90 2.45 -3.00
C THR A 84 21.61 3.49 -4.08
N LYS A 85 20.72 3.20 -5.04
CA LYS A 85 20.29 4.13 -6.10
C LYS A 85 18.82 4.57 -6.01
N LEU A 86 18.12 4.25 -4.93
CA LEU A 86 16.81 4.84 -4.66
C LEU A 86 17.03 6.29 -4.22
N ASP A 87 17.01 7.20 -5.18
CA ASP A 87 16.85 8.62 -4.87
C ASP A 87 15.43 8.82 -4.30
N LEU A 88 15.32 8.69 -2.99
CA LEU A 88 14.14 9.07 -2.19
C LEU A 88 14.11 10.58 -1.98
N GLY A 89 14.51 11.35 -2.99
CA GLY A 89 14.58 12.79 -3.00
C GLY A 89 13.46 13.41 -3.83
N THR A 90 12.55 14.10 -3.12
CA THR A 90 11.99 15.40 -3.52
C THR A 90 11.03 15.49 -4.72
N GLU A 91 9.79 15.00 -4.60
CA GLU A 91 8.66 15.56 -5.41
C GLU A 91 7.31 15.56 -4.65
N TYR A 92 7.30 15.64 -3.30
CA TYR A 92 6.06 15.74 -2.50
C TYR A 92 6.05 16.93 -1.53
N GLU A 93 6.69 18.03 -1.90
CA GLU A 93 6.49 19.33 -1.24
C GLU A 93 6.50 20.45 -2.29
N ASP A 94 5.44 20.60 -3.10
CA ASP A 94 5.24 21.89 -3.80
C ASP A 94 3.81 22.23 -4.26
N THR A 95 2.76 21.57 -3.75
CA THR A 95 1.36 21.95 -4.11
C THR A 95 0.42 22.19 -2.94
N ALA A 96 0.96 22.37 -1.73
CA ALA A 96 0.15 22.69 -0.55
C ALA A 96 0.29 24.15 -0.06
N ASN A 97 1.17 24.98 -0.64
CA ASN A 97 1.41 26.34 -0.15
C ASN A 97 1.25 27.46 -1.20
N SER A 98 0.24 27.34 -2.09
CA SER A 98 -0.19 28.45 -2.96
C SER A 98 -1.65 28.86 -2.76
N ALA A 99 -2.27 28.49 -1.63
CA ALA A 99 -3.66 28.84 -1.32
C ALA A 99 -3.85 29.70 -0.05
N GLN A 100 -2.79 30.33 0.46
CA GLN A 100 -2.91 31.36 1.50
C GLN A 100 -2.01 32.57 1.22
N ASN A 101 -2.57 33.50 0.44
CA ASN A 101 -2.49 34.97 0.60
C ASN A 101 -3.74 35.46 -0.17
N GLY A 102 -4.83 35.97 0.41
CA GLY A 102 -4.91 36.86 1.57
C GLY A 102 -4.84 38.30 1.07
N ASP A 103 -6.02 38.86 0.73
CA ASP A 103 -6.44 40.28 0.71
C ASP A 103 -5.51 41.36 0.11
N ASP A 104 -5.93 41.96 -1.01
CA ASP A 104 -6.47 43.36 -1.12
C ASP A 104 -7.08 43.59 -2.53
#